data_AF-A0A7W1TE62-F1
#
_entry.id   AF-A0A7W1TE62-F1
#
_cell.length_a   1.000
_cell.length_b   1.000
_cell.length_c   1.000
_cell.angle_alpha   90.00
_cell.angle_beta   90.00
_cell.angle_gamma   90.00
#
_symmetry.space_group_name_H-M   'P 1'
#
loop_
_entity.id
_entity.type
_entity.pdbx_description
1 polymer ?
#
loop_
_entity_poly.entity_id
_entity_poly.type
_entity_poly.pdbx_seq_one_letter_code
_entity_poly.pdbx_strand_id
1 'polypeptide(L)'
;MAMLTRSGCAVDTAGDGEAAVHHYLAGGHAMVFMDMQMPVMDGLEAARRIRAAEGPDRHVPIIALTANAFAEDQQASLEAGMDAFLTKPVREAELRAVLERFGKAVEDA
;
A
#
# COMPACT_ATOMS: atom_id res chain seq x y z
N MET A 1 -4.00 2.60 -11.44
CA MET A 1 -2.92 2.58 -12.44
C MET A 1 -2.66 3.94 -13.08
N ALA A 2 -3.59 4.50 -13.87
CA ALA A 2 -3.33 5.71 -14.66
C ALA A 2 -2.78 6.92 -13.87
N MET A 3 -3.21 7.13 -12.62
CA MET A 3 -2.70 8.23 -11.79
C MET A 3 -1.23 8.03 -11.38
N LEU A 4 -0.85 6.83 -10.91
CA LEU A 4 0.52 6.53 -10.47
C LEU A 4 1.53 6.55 -11.63
N THR A 5 1.16 5.99 -12.79
CA THR A 5 2.02 6.03 -13.99
C THR A 5 2.20 7.46 -14.50
N ARG A 6 1.16 8.31 -14.43
CA ARG A 6 1.26 9.74 -14.77
C ARG A 6 2.17 10.52 -13.81
N SER A 7 2.34 10.04 -12.59
CA SER A 7 3.28 10.60 -11.60
C SER A 7 4.72 10.12 -11.78
N GLY A 8 5.02 9.33 -12.82
CA GLY A 8 6.38 8.85 -13.12
C GLY A 8 6.80 7.61 -12.35
N CYS A 9 5.88 6.97 -11.60
CA CYS A 9 6.18 5.74 -10.87
C CYS A 9 6.18 4.52 -11.81
N ALA A 10 7.14 3.61 -11.62
CA ALA A 10 7.01 2.23 -12.07
C ALA A 10 5.97 1.53 -11.18
N VAL A 11 4.99 0.85 -11.79
CA VAL A 11 3.87 0.25 -11.05
C VAL A 11 3.67 -1.19 -11.49
N ASP A 12 3.72 -2.08 -10.51
CA ASP A 12 3.29 -3.47 -10.67
C ASP A 12 1.90 -3.68 -10.05
N THR A 13 1.16 -4.67 -10.54
CA THR A 13 -0.17 -4.99 -10.04
C THR A 13 -0.24 -6.41 -9.51
N ALA A 14 -0.79 -6.56 -8.30
CA ALA A 14 -1.23 -7.83 -7.75
C ALA A 14 -2.74 -8.00 -7.99
N GLY A 15 -3.18 -9.22 -8.32
CA GLY A 15 -4.60 -9.54 -8.52
C GLY A 15 -5.35 -9.88 -7.22
N ASP A 16 -4.62 -10.22 -6.17
CA ASP A 16 -5.13 -10.60 -4.84
C ASP A 16 -4.05 -10.41 -3.76
N GLY A 17 -4.39 -10.73 -2.51
CA GLY A 17 -3.47 -10.61 -1.37
C GLY A 17 -2.24 -11.53 -1.45
N GLU A 18 -2.36 -12.72 -2.04
CA GLU A 18 -1.24 -13.67 -2.15
C GLU A 18 -0.21 -13.15 -3.17
N ALA A 19 -0.68 -12.68 -4.33
CA ALA A 19 0.16 -12.00 -5.30
C ALA A 19 0.85 -10.78 -4.69
N ALA A 20 0.16 -9.99 -3.86
CA ALA A 20 0.74 -8.82 -3.20
C ALA A 20 1.90 -9.22 -2.26
N VAL A 21 1.74 -10.28 -1.48
CA VAL A 21 2.82 -10.83 -0.63
C VAL A 21 4.00 -11.30 -1.49
N HIS A 22 3.75 -12.02 -2.59
CA HIS A 22 4.80 -12.46 -3.50
C HIS A 22 5.58 -11.29 -4.12
N HIS A 23 4.90 -10.23 -4.57
CA HIS A 23 5.55 -9.04 -5.09
C HIS A 23 6.42 -8.35 -4.03
N TYR A 24 5.92 -8.23 -2.79
CA TYR A 24 6.72 -7.67 -1.69
C TYR A 24 7.99 -8.48 -1.42
N LEU A 25 7.88 -9.81 -1.38
CA LEU A 25 9.01 -10.71 -1.13
C LEU A 25 10.05 -10.65 -2.24
N ALA A 26 9.62 -10.54 -3.51
CA ALA A 26 10.52 -10.32 -4.65
C ALA A 26 11.28 -8.99 -4.51
N GLY A 27 10.66 -7.99 -3.88
CA GLY A 27 11.28 -6.71 -3.54
C GLY A 27 11.32 -5.72 -4.69
N GLY A 28 12.00 -4.59 -4.47
CA GLY A 28 12.10 -3.50 -5.43
C GLY A 28 10.98 -2.45 -5.33
N HIS A 29 9.94 -2.67 -4.52
CA HIS A 29 8.88 -1.70 -4.29
C HIS A 29 9.21 -0.76 -3.13
N ALA A 30 9.06 0.54 -3.38
CA ALA A 30 9.21 1.58 -2.37
C ALA A 30 7.92 1.83 -1.57
N MET A 31 6.77 1.35 -2.08
CA MET A 31 5.45 1.55 -1.47
C MET A 31 4.47 0.51 -2.01
N VAL A 32 3.48 0.14 -1.21
CA VAL A 32 2.38 -0.75 -1.59
C VAL A 32 1.05 -0.02 -1.38
N PHE A 33 0.19 0.01 -2.39
CA PHE A 33 -1.21 0.41 -2.24
C PHE A 33 -2.06 -0.86 -2.16
N MET A 34 -2.64 -1.13 -1.00
CA MET A 34 -3.32 -2.39 -0.69
C MET A 34 -4.83 -2.21 -0.65
N ASP A 35 -5.57 -2.92 -1.47
CA ASP A 35 -7.03 -2.95 -1.39
C ASP A 35 -7.50 -3.73 -0.16
N MET A 36 -8.35 -3.14 0.69
CA MET A 36 -8.92 -3.86 1.83
C MET A 36 -9.92 -4.94 1.40
N GLN A 37 -10.57 -4.78 0.25
CA GLN A 37 -11.63 -5.66 -0.24
C GLN A 37 -11.11 -6.42 -1.46
N MET A 38 -10.55 -7.61 -1.24
CA MET A 38 -10.04 -8.50 -2.29
C MET A 38 -10.68 -9.90 -2.18
N PRO A 39 -10.86 -10.61 -3.31
CA PRO A 39 -11.27 -12.00 -3.29
C PRO A 39 -10.17 -12.90 -2.72
N VAL A 40 -10.55 -14.02 -2.11
CA VAL A 40 -9.66 -15.07 -1.58
C VAL A 40 -8.88 -14.67 -0.31
N MET A 41 -8.09 -13.59 -0.36
CA MET A 41 -7.36 -13.03 0.78
C MET A 41 -7.57 -11.52 0.83
N ASP A 42 -8.03 -11.03 1.98
CA ASP A 42 -8.23 -9.60 2.19
C ASP A 42 -6.90 -8.84 2.41
N GLY A 43 -6.96 -7.51 2.29
CA GLY A 43 -5.78 -6.67 2.44
C GLY A 43 -5.18 -6.66 3.84
N LEU A 44 -5.98 -6.95 4.88
CA LEU A 44 -5.51 -7.00 6.26
C LEU A 44 -4.60 -8.20 6.48
N GLU A 45 -5.02 -9.38 6.02
CA GLU A 45 -4.22 -10.59 6.07
C GLU A 45 -2.93 -10.45 5.25
N ALA A 46 -3.03 -9.89 4.04
CA ALA A 46 -1.85 -9.62 3.21
C ALA A 46 -0.85 -8.69 3.92
N ALA A 47 -1.32 -7.61 4.55
CA ALA A 47 -0.47 -6.69 5.30
C ALA A 47 0.21 -7.39 6.49
N ARG A 48 -0.51 -8.20 7.27
CA ARG A 48 0.08 -8.97 8.38
C ARG A 48 1.19 -9.90 7.90
N ARG A 49 0.99 -10.58 6.77
CA ARG A 49 2.01 -11.46 6.18
C ARG A 49 3.23 -10.68 5.70
N ILE A 50 3.01 -9.54 5.05
CA ILE A 50 4.11 -8.65 4.64
C ILE A 50 4.91 -8.20 5.85
N ARG A 51 4.26 -7.75 6.93
CA ARG A 51 4.93 -7.35 8.17
C ARG A 51 5.63 -8.48 8.90
N ALA A 52 5.10 -9.70 8.86
CA ALA A 52 5.77 -10.87 9.41
C ALA A 52 7.04 -11.25 8.62
N ALA A 53 7.06 -10.99 7.31
CA ALA A 53 8.22 -11.19 6.44
C ALA A 53 9.18 -10.00 6.43
N GLU A 54 8.78 -8.87 7.02
CA GLU A 54 9.56 -7.64 7.04
C GLU A 54 10.74 -7.79 8.01
N GLY A 55 11.95 -7.60 7.50
CA GLY A 55 13.18 -7.61 8.30
C GLY A 55 13.42 -6.28 9.03
N PRO A 56 14.28 -6.24 10.06
CA PRO A 56 14.49 -5.06 10.91
C PRO A 56 14.99 -3.81 10.17
N ASP A 57 15.69 -3.99 9.04
CA ASP A 57 16.27 -2.90 8.24
C ASP A 57 15.42 -2.51 7.02
N ARG A 58 14.22 -3.09 6.90
CA ARG A 58 13.33 -2.86 5.77
C ARG A 58 11.97 -2.44 6.29
N HIS A 59 11.48 -1.31 5.82
CA HIS A 59 10.10 -0.91 6.08
C HIS A 59 9.52 -0.31 4.80
N VAL A 60 8.60 -1.04 4.17
CA VAL A 60 7.90 -0.55 2.98
C VAL A 60 6.54 -0.02 3.40
N PRO A 61 6.22 1.26 3.13
CA PRO A 61 4.92 1.82 3.44
C PRO A 61 3.78 1.05 2.74
N ILE A 62 2.78 0.62 3.51
CA ILE A 62 1.55 -0.02 3.03
C ILE A 62 0.39 0.96 3.25
N ILE A 63 -0.24 1.37 2.16
CA ILE A 63 -1.33 2.35 2.13
C ILE A 63 -2.63 1.61 1.84
N ALA A 64 -3.53 1.56 2.81
CA ALA A 64 -4.83 0.93 2.66
C ALA A 64 -5.70 1.69 1.66
N LEU A 65 -6.36 0.99 0.75
CA LEU A 65 -7.41 1.51 -0.12
C LEU A 65 -8.74 0.94 0.37
N THR A 66 -9.53 1.78 1.02
CA THR A 66 -10.81 1.38 1.61
C THR A 66 -11.99 2.00 0.87
N ALA A 67 -13.11 1.31 0.79
CA ALA A 67 -14.37 1.90 0.31
C ALA A 67 -15.01 2.82 1.35
N ASN A 68 -14.73 2.62 2.64
CA ASN A 68 -15.34 3.34 3.75
C ASN A 68 -14.30 3.95 4.69
N ALA A 69 -14.58 5.12 5.23
CA ALA A 69 -13.74 5.80 6.21
C ALA A 69 -14.15 5.50 7.67
N PHE A 70 -14.81 4.37 7.92
CA PHE A 70 -15.23 4.01 9.28
C PHE A 70 -14.02 3.84 10.19
N ALA A 71 -14.18 4.23 11.46
CA ALA A 71 -13.09 4.22 12.43
C ALA A 71 -12.56 2.80 12.67
N GLU A 72 -13.45 1.81 12.59
CA GLU A 72 -13.15 0.40 12.72
C GLU A 72 -12.24 -0.11 11.60
N ASP A 73 -12.48 0.31 10.35
CA ASP A 73 -11.66 -0.06 9.19
C ASP A 73 -10.25 0.55 9.30
N GLN A 74 -10.17 1.81 9.76
CA GLN A 74 -8.89 2.47 10.01
C GLN A 74 -8.11 1.78 11.13
N GLN A 75 -8.80 1.44 12.23
CA GLN A 75 -8.20 0.76 13.37
C GLN A 75 -7.68 -0.63 12.96
N ALA A 76 -8.48 -1.41 12.25
CA ALA A 76 -8.07 -2.73 11.76
C ALA A 76 -6.85 -2.65 10.82
N SER A 77 -6.78 -1.62 9.97
CA SER A 77 -5.65 -1.40 9.05
C SER A 77 -4.37 -1.07 9.82
N LEU A 78 -4.46 -0.21 10.84
CA LEU A 78 -3.33 0.13 11.71
C LEU A 78 -2.85 -1.09 12.50
N GLU A 79 -3.76 -1.90 13.04
CA GLU A 79 -3.44 -3.14 13.76
C GLU A 79 -2.81 -4.20 12.85
N ALA A 80 -3.14 -4.21 11.57
CA ALA A 80 -2.48 -5.04 10.56
C ALA A 80 -1.09 -4.50 10.15
N GLY A 81 -0.69 -3.34 10.66
CA GLY A 81 0.60 -2.70 10.41
C GLY A 81 0.64 -1.85 9.14
N MET A 82 -0.50 -1.36 8.64
CA MET A 82 -0.52 -0.38 7.53
C MET A 82 -0.20 1.04 8.04
N ASP A 83 0.35 1.88 7.17
CA ASP A 83 0.92 3.18 7.56
C ASP A 83 0.00 4.37 7.30
N ALA A 84 -0.91 4.23 6.33
CA ALA A 84 -1.95 5.20 6.02
C ALA A 84 -3.10 4.54 5.28
N PHE A 85 -4.15 5.31 5.03
CA PHE A 85 -5.32 4.88 4.28
C PHE A 85 -5.78 5.97 3.31
N LEU A 86 -6.43 5.54 2.24
CA LEU A 86 -7.08 6.36 1.24
C LEU A 86 -8.48 5.79 0.98
N THR A 87 -9.47 6.66 1.00
CA THR A 87 -10.85 6.30 0.66
C THR A 87 -11.05 6.29 -0.85
N LYS A 88 -11.74 5.26 -1.34
CA LYS A 88 -12.17 5.15 -2.73
C LYS A 88 -13.43 6.00 -2.95
N PRO A 89 -13.58 6.66 -4.12
CA PRO A 89 -12.59 6.74 -5.20
C PRO A 89 -11.39 7.63 -4.80
N VAL A 90 -10.18 7.12 -5.03
CA VAL A 90 -8.93 7.82 -4.66
C VAL A 90 -8.80 9.10 -5.47
N ARG A 91 -8.61 10.23 -4.80
CA ARG A 91 -8.40 11.52 -5.45
C ARG A 91 -6.92 11.77 -5.72
N GLU A 92 -6.61 12.48 -6.81
CA GLU A 92 -5.23 12.80 -7.19
C GLU A 92 -4.48 13.60 -6.11
N ALA A 93 -5.18 14.51 -5.42
CA ALA A 93 -4.59 15.27 -4.32
C ALA A 93 -4.20 14.39 -3.12
N GLU A 94 -5.05 13.42 -2.76
CA GLU A 94 -4.81 12.49 -1.65
C GLU A 94 -3.67 11.52 -1.99
N LEU A 95 -3.65 11.00 -3.22
CA LEU A 95 -2.58 10.17 -3.72
C LEU A 95 -1.23 10.90 -3.69
N ARG A 96 -1.18 12.13 -4.19
CA ARG A 96 0.02 12.97 -4.17
C ARG A 96 0.50 13.23 -2.74
N ALA A 97 -0.39 13.55 -1.80
CA ALA A 97 -0.02 13.76 -0.41
C ALA A 97 0.63 12.49 0.21
N VAL A 98 0.11 11.31 -0.12
CA VAL A 98 0.73 10.03 0.30
C VAL A 98 2.10 9.83 -0.36
N LEU A 99 2.21 10.07 -1.67
CA LEU A 99 3.49 9.97 -2.38
C LEU A 99 4.53 10.96 -1.85
N GLU A 100 4.14 12.18 -1.49
CA GLU A 100 5.05 13.18 -0.90
C GLU A 100 5.45 12.81 0.54
N ARG A 101 4.52 12.22 1.30
CA ARG A 101 4.77 11.80 2.69
C ARG A 101 5.69 10.59 2.80
N PHE A 102 5.51 9.61 1.91
CA PHE A 102 6.17 8.30 2.00
C PHE A 102 7.16 8.03 0.87
N GLY A 103 7.08 8.77 -0.24
CA GLY A 103 8.13 8.78 -1.23
C GLY A 103 9.36 9.41 -0.62
N LYS A 104 10.48 8.66 -0.60
CA LYS A 104 11.78 9.29 -0.40
C LYS A 104 11.92 10.38 -1.45
N ALA A 105 12.35 11.57 -1.02
CA ALA A 105 12.90 12.54 -1.95
C ALA A 105 13.88 11.78 -2.85
N VAL A 106 13.54 11.66 -4.13
CA VAL A 106 14.53 11.30 -5.13
C VAL A 106 15.41 12.54 -5.18
N GLU A 107 16.41 12.60 -4.31
CA GLU A 107 17.51 13.53 -4.52
C GLU A 107 18.19 13.08 -5.81
N ASP A 108 18.04 13.93 -6.82
CA ASP A 108 18.79 13.88 -8.07
C ASP A 108 20.27 13.59 -7.76
N ALA A 109 20.74 12.43 -8.23
CA ALA A 109 22.16 12.10 -8.31
C ALA A 109 22.64 12.28 -9.77
#